data_AF-A0A452HNI0-F1
#
_entry.id   AF-A0A452HNI0-F1
#
_cell.length_a   1.000
_cell.length_b   1.000
_cell.length_c   1.000
_cell.angle_alpha   90.00
_cell.angle_beta   90.00
_cell.angle_gamma   90.00
#
_symmetry.space_group_name_H-M   'P 1'
#
loop_
_entity.id
_entity.type
_entity.pdbx_description
1 polymer ?
#
loop_
_entity_poly.entity_id
_entity_poly.type
_entity_poly.pdbx_seq_one_letter_code
_entity_poly.pdbx_strand_id
1 'polypeptide(L)'
;MAAMPLRARLYSVFFRRTSTFALTIVLGALVFERVFDQGADAFYERLNHGVRGRGRARARPRPGDFLFFLMQKLWKHIKHKYETQEE
;
A
#
# COMPACT_ATOMS: atom_id res chain seq x y z
N MET A 1 16.19 31.86 -24.48
CA MET A 1 16.03 31.33 -23.10
C MET A 1 16.29 29.83 -23.13
N ALA A 2 17.31 29.34 -22.44
CA ALA A 2 17.57 27.90 -22.38
C ALA A 2 16.52 27.21 -21.51
N ALA A 3 15.81 26.22 -22.06
CA ALA A 3 14.79 25.47 -21.33
C ALA A 3 15.47 24.46 -20.39
N MET A 4 15.25 24.60 -19.08
CA MET A 4 15.74 23.65 -18.08
C MET A 4 15.15 22.24 -18.34
N PRO A 5 15.96 21.17 -18.39
CA PRO A 5 15.48 19.82 -18.67
C PRO A 5 14.55 19.31 -17.55
N LEU A 6 13.53 18.53 -17.92
CA LEU A 6 12.48 18.05 -17.00
C LEU A 6 13.05 17.33 -15.78
N ARG A 7 14.07 16.48 -15.98
CA ARG A 7 14.77 15.77 -14.91
C ARG A 7 15.38 16.72 -13.88
N ALA A 8 15.95 17.84 -14.32
CA ALA A 8 16.57 18.81 -13.41
C ALA A 8 15.52 19.58 -12.63
N ARG A 9 14.35 19.85 -13.24
CA ARG A 9 13.19 20.43 -12.53
C ARG A 9 12.65 19.47 -11.47
N LEU A 10 12.40 18.22 -11.83
CA LEU A 10 11.94 17.18 -10.90
C LEU A 10 12.91 17.01 -9.73
N TYR A 11 14.21 16.92 -10.02
CA TYR A 11 15.23 16.83 -8.98
C TYR A 11 15.20 18.04 -8.04
N SER A 12 15.17 19.25 -8.60
CA SER A 12 15.19 20.48 -7.80
C SER A 12 13.95 20.66 -6.90
N VAL A 13 12.79 20.16 -7.33
CA VAL A 13 11.51 20.33 -6.63
C VAL A 13 11.26 19.22 -5.62
N PHE A 14 11.44 17.96 -6.01
CA PHE A 14 11.03 16.81 -5.18
C PHE A 14 12.21 16.11 -4.50
N PHE A 15 13.37 16.04 -5.16
CA PHE A 15 14.48 15.16 -4.74
C PHE A 15 15.71 15.89 -4.17
N ARG A 16 15.69 17.23 -4.11
CA ARG A 16 16.86 18.03 -3.68
C ARG A 16 17.02 18.13 -2.16
N ARG A 17 15.91 18.15 -1.40
CA ARG A 17 15.94 18.16 0.07
C ARG A 17 15.49 16.82 0.61
N THR A 18 16.18 16.29 1.62
CA THR A 18 15.86 14.99 2.24
C THR A 18 14.45 14.94 2.83
N SER A 19 13.94 16.06 3.36
CA SER A 19 12.57 16.16 3.88
C SER A 19 11.51 16.09 2.76
N THR A 20 11.67 16.83 1.67
CA THR A 20 10.75 16.78 0.52
C THR A 20 10.82 15.45 -0.20
N PHE A 21 12.02 14.85 -0.24
CA PHE A 21 12.24 13.52 -0.78
C PHE A 21 11.46 12.45 0.00
N ALA A 22 11.62 12.42 1.32
CA ALA A 22 10.90 11.47 2.18
C ALA A 22 9.37 11.64 2.04
N LEU A 23 8.88 12.88 2.05
CA LEU A 23 7.47 13.19 1.85
C LEU A 23 6.96 12.66 0.50
N THR A 24 7.74 12.86 -0.57
CA THR A 24 7.39 12.39 -1.92
C THR A 24 7.35 10.86 -1.98
N ILE A 25 8.26 10.17 -1.29
CA ILE A 25 8.24 8.71 -1.19
C ILE A 25 7.00 8.22 -0.44
N VAL A 26 6.68 8.82 0.72
CA VAL A 26 5.51 8.40 1.52
C VAL A 26 4.21 8.60 0.73
N LEU A 27 4.01 9.78 0.16
CA LEU A 27 2.84 10.07 -0.67
C LEU A 27 2.79 9.16 -1.90
N GLY A 28 3.93 8.98 -2.57
CA GLY A 28 4.07 8.09 -3.71
C GLY A 28 3.68 6.66 -3.38
N ALA A 29 4.12 6.14 -2.23
CA ALA A 29 3.80 4.79 -1.77
C ALA A 29 2.31 4.60 -1.51
N LEU A 30 1.64 5.57 -0.86
CA LEU A 30 0.21 5.51 -0.57
C LEU A 30 -0.65 5.53 -1.85
N VAL A 31 -0.27 6.37 -2.82
CA VAL A 31 -0.96 6.40 -4.13
C VAL A 31 -0.68 5.12 -4.90
N PHE A 32 0.57 4.67 -4.89
CA PHE A 32 1.00 3.46 -5.58
C PHE A 32 0.26 2.23 -5.06
N GLU A 33 0.10 2.06 -3.75
CA GLU A 33 -0.67 0.96 -3.15
C GLU A 33 -2.05 0.83 -3.81
N ARG A 34 -2.80 1.93 -3.93
CA ARG A 34 -4.18 1.90 -4.46
C ARG A 34 -4.24 1.65 -5.95
N VAL A 35 -3.36 2.28 -6.71
CA VAL A 35 -3.33 2.17 -8.17
C VAL A 35 -2.81 0.79 -8.58
N PHE A 36 -1.79 0.29 -7.88
CA PHE A 36 -1.14 -0.97 -8.22
C PHE A 36 -1.99 -2.16 -7.84
N ASP A 37 -2.69 -2.15 -6.69
CA ASP A 37 -3.65 -3.21 -6.35
C ASP A 37 -4.75 -3.35 -7.40
N GLN A 38 -5.39 -2.24 -7.77
CA GLN A 38 -6.47 -2.24 -8.76
C GLN A 38 -5.97 -2.57 -10.17
N GLY A 39 -4.79 -2.06 -10.53
CA GLY A 39 -4.16 -2.32 -11.81
C GLY A 39 -3.74 -3.78 -11.96
N ALA A 40 -3.11 -4.35 -10.93
CA ALA A 40 -2.64 -5.73 -10.92
C ALA A 40 -3.81 -6.72 -10.95
N ASP A 41 -4.89 -6.49 -10.19
CA ASP A 41 -6.09 -7.32 -10.24
C ASP A 41 -6.70 -7.28 -11.65
N ALA A 42 -6.91 -6.10 -12.22
CA ALA A 42 -7.48 -5.96 -13.56
C ALA A 42 -6.60 -6.61 -14.64
N PHE A 43 -5.28 -6.48 -14.52
CA PHE A 43 -4.32 -7.07 -15.45
C PHE A 43 -4.19 -8.59 -15.30
N TYR A 44 -4.29 -9.11 -14.07
CA TYR A 44 -4.27 -10.54 -13.81
C TYR A 44 -5.55 -11.21 -14.32
N GLU A 45 -6.69 -10.57 -14.10
CA GLU A 45 -7.98 -11.02 -14.63
C GLU A 45 -7.97 -11.02 -16.16
N ARG A 46 -7.56 -9.89 -16.77
CA ARG A 46 -6.76 -9.80 -18.02
C ARG A 46 -6.26 -11.09 -18.65
N LEU A 47 -5.24 -11.61 -18.01
CA LEU A 47 -4.43 -12.68 -18.56
C LEU A 47 -5.07 -14.05 -18.30
N ASN A 48 -5.94 -14.15 -17.29
CA ASN A 48 -6.46 -15.43 -16.82
C ASN A 48 -7.98 -15.57 -16.96
N HIS A 49 -8.59 -14.86 -17.92
CA HIS A 49 -10.03 -14.84 -18.17
C HIS A 49 -10.67 -16.24 -18.37
N GLY A 50 -9.89 -17.26 -18.72
CA GLY A 50 -10.36 -18.63 -18.98
C GLY A 50 -10.34 -19.60 -17.79
N VAL A 51 -9.76 -19.25 -16.64
CA VAL A 51 -9.61 -20.15 -15.45
C VAL A 51 -10.72 -19.92 -14.41
N ARG A 52 -11.83 -19.28 -14.79
CA ARG A 52 -12.92 -18.88 -13.88
C ARG A 52 -14.02 -19.93 -13.66
N GLY A 53 -13.68 -21.23 -13.71
CA GLY A 53 -14.65 -22.32 -13.57
C GLY A 53 -14.92 -22.85 -12.16
N ARG A 54 -14.03 -22.68 -11.18
CA ARG A 54 -14.23 -23.21 -9.81
C ARG A 54 -13.47 -22.36 -8.79
N GLY A 55 -14.14 -21.47 -8.07
CA GLY A 55 -13.49 -20.76 -6.95
C GLY A 55 -14.09 -19.45 -6.47
N ARG A 56 -15.21 -18.95 -7.03
CA ARG A 56 -15.94 -17.77 -6.50
C ARG A 56 -16.66 -18.01 -5.15
N ALA A 57 -16.05 -18.78 -4.25
CA ALA A 57 -16.62 -19.05 -2.92
C ALA A 57 -15.60 -18.97 -1.77
N ARG A 58 -14.41 -18.41 -2.00
CA ARG A 58 -13.49 -18.14 -0.89
C ARG A 58 -12.75 -16.84 -1.14
N ALA A 59 -13.24 -15.77 -0.52
CA ALA A 59 -12.48 -14.54 -0.34
C ALA A 59 -11.09 -14.92 0.19
N ARG A 60 -10.06 -14.83 -0.66
CA ARG A 60 -8.68 -14.83 -0.18
C ARG A 60 -8.45 -13.47 0.49
N PRO A 61 -7.90 -13.41 1.70
CA PRO A 61 -7.43 -12.13 2.24
C PRO A 61 -6.39 -11.56 1.28
N ARG A 62 -6.46 -10.26 0.98
CA ARG A 62 -5.43 -9.62 0.16
C ARG A 62 -4.10 -9.73 0.90
N PRO A 63 -2.97 -9.87 0.21
CA PRO A 63 -1.66 -10.04 0.87
C PRO A 63 -1.28 -8.89 1.84
N GLY A 64 -1.89 -7.71 1.74
CA GLY A 64 -1.78 -6.62 2.72
C GLY A 64 -2.70 -6.74 3.95
N ASP A 65 -3.81 -7.47 3.84
CA ASP A 65 -4.79 -7.62 4.92
C ASP A 65 -4.28 -8.56 6.03
N PHE A 66 -3.33 -9.45 5.71
CA PHE A 66 -2.85 -10.46 6.65
C PHE A 66 -2.08 -9.83 7.83
N LEU A 67 -1.28 -8.79 7.55
CA LEU A 67 -0.53 -8.05 8.56
C LEU A 67 -1.47 -7.22 9.44
N PHE A 68 -2.45 -6.54 8.84
CA PHE A 68 -3.48 -5.78 9.57
C PHE A 68 -4.35 -6.70 10.44
N PHE A 69 -4.74 -7.86 9.91
CA PHE A 69 -5.53 -8.85 10.63
C PHE A 69 -4.75 -9.52 11.77
N LEU A 70 -3.45 -9.81 11.58
CA LEU A 70 -2.58 -10.33 12.62
C LEU A 70 -2.38 -9.31 13.74
N MET A 71 -2.17 -8.03 13.41
CA MET A 71 -2.03 -6.94 14.39
C MET A 71 -3.32 -6.75 15.22
N GLN A 72 -4.48 -6.72 14.57
CA GLN A 72 -5.78 -6.63 15.24
C GLN A 72 -6.05 -7.83 16.16
N LYS A 73 -5.72 -9.05 15.69
CA LYS A 73 -5.91 -10.28 16.46
C LYS A 73 -4.98 -10.33 17.69
N LEU A 74 -3.72 -9.92 17.51
CA LEU A 74 -2.72 -9.89 18.58
C LEU A 74 -3.07 -8.84 19.63
N TRP A 75 -3.48 -7.64 19.20
CA TRP A 75 -3.88 -6.54 20.09
C TRP A 75 -5.05 -6.95 21.00
N LYS A 76 -6.08 -7.61 20.44
CA LYS A 76 -7.22 -8.13 21.24
C LYS A 76 -6.80 -9.11 22.33
N HIS A 77 -5.78 -9.95 22.10
CA HIS A 77 -5.30 -10.90 23.10
C HIS A 77 -4.49 -10.22 24.21
N ILE A 78 -3.71 -9.19 23.86
CA ILE A 78 -2.76 -8.57 24.79
C ILE A 78 -3.42 -7.44 25.60
N LYS A 79 -4.40 -6.74 25.03
CA LYS A 79 -5.00 -5.53 25.61
C LYS A 79 -5.50 -5.70 27.06
N HIS A 80 -6.07 -6.85 27.38
CA HIS A 80 -6.57 -7.13 28.73
C HIS A 80 -5.49 -7.08 29.82
N LYS A 81 -4.20 -7.18 29.48
CA LYS A 81 -3.10 -7.06 30.45
C LYS A 81 -2.84 -5.62 30.89
N TYR A 82 -3.28 -4.64 30.10
CA TYR A 82 -3.01 -3.22 30.32
C TYR A 82 -4.24 -2.43 30.76
N GLU A 83 -5.45 -2.99 30.64
CA GLU A 83 -6.69 -2.37 31.13
C GLU A 83 -6.98 -2.67 32.61
N THR A 84 -6.22 -3.56 33.26
CA THR A 84 -6.44 -3.96 34.67
C THR A 84 -5.59 -3.16 35.67
N GLN A 85 -5.51 -1.83 35.53
CA GLN A 85 -4.77 -0.95 36.45
C GLN A 85 -5.50 0.37 36.75
N GLU A 86 -6.83 0.38 36.73
CA GLU A 86 -7.63 1.48 37.30
C GLU A 86 -8.81 0.92 38.11
N GLU A 87 -8.50 0.32 39.27
CA GLU A 87 -9.30 0.40 40.50
C GLU A 87 -8.37 0.49 41.70
#